data_AF-A0A2A8HCU5-F1
#
_entry.id   AF-A0A2A8HCU5-F1
#
_cell.length_a   1.000
_cell.length_b   1.000
_cell.length_c   1.000
_cell.angle_alpha   90.00
_cell.angle_beta   90.00
_cell.angle_gamma   90.00
#
_symmetry.space_group_name_H-M   'P 1'
#
loop_
_entity.id
_entity.type
_entity.pdbx_description
1 polymer ?
#
loop_
_entity_poly.entity_id
_entity_poly.type
_entity_poly.pdbx_seq_one_letter_code
_entity_poly.pdbx_strand_id
1 'polypeptide(L)'
;MFDVYIEKQHKVPTRLIIYKLTGAEWEKWTKNRAEYDRKNNGSKATKYKRRVSMLMTNIPTDILQKEHLYSLYEVRWQIEILFKNLSKIFLVKSPQPPISNSVYYFQVF
;
A
#
# COMPACT_ATOMS: atom_id res chain seq x y z
N MET A 1 -23.13 2.78 -6.99
CA MET A 1 -21.73 2.43 -7.38
C MET A 1 -21.05 3.74 -7.68
N PHE A 2 -19.93 4.06 -7.03
CA PHE A 2 -19.20 5.31 -7.29
C PHE A 2 -18.07 5.02 -8.26
N ASP A 3 -18.03 5.73 -9.38
CA ASP A 3 -16.94 5.60 -10.34
C ASP A 3 -15.74 6.43 -9.89
N VAL A 4 -14.62 5.76 -9.63
CA VAL A 4 -13.36 6.40 -9.25
C VAL A 4 -12.45 6.38 -10.45
N TYR A 5 -11.96 7.57 -10.84
CA TYR A 5 -11.03 7.73 -11.95
C TYR A 5 -9.70 8.26 -11.42
N ILE A 6 -8.62 7.63 -11.83
CA ILE A 6 -7.29 8.19 -11.67
C ILE A 6 -7.06 9.04 -12.92
N GLU A 7 -6.64 10.30 -12.72
CA GLU A 7 -6.26 11.26 -13.76
C GLU A 7 -7.40 12.07 -14.43
N LYS A 8 -7.09 13.32 -14.79
CA LYS A 8 -8.04 14.26 -15.42
C LYS A 8 -8.24 13.99 -16.92
N GLN A 9 -7.22 13.47 -17.60
CA GLN A 9 -7.17 13.36 -19.07
C GLN A 9 -7.42 11.92 -19.57
N HIS A 10 -6.88 10.92 -18.89
CA HIS A 10 -7.16 9.50 -19.17
C HIS A 10 -7.90 8.89 -17.99
N LYS A 11 -9.23 8.76 -18.13
CA LYS A 11 -10.08 8.17 -17.11
C LYS A 11 -9.86 6.66 -17.05
N VAL A 12 -8.88 6.22 -16.26
CA VAL A 12 -8.70 4.79 -15.97
C VAL A 12 -9.76 4.38 -14.95
N PRO A 13 -10.67 3.44 -15.28
CA PRO A 13 -11.66 2.96 -14.32
C PRO A 13 -10.91 2.30 -13.16
N THR A 14 -11.12 2.84 -11.97
CA THR A 14 -10.43 2.43 -10.77
C THR A 14 -11.45 2.12 -9.70
N ARG A 15 -11.13 1.14 -8.87
CA ARG A 15 -11.90 0.74 -7.69
C ARG A 15 -11.16 1.17 -6.45
N LEU A 16 -11.83 1.93 -5.59
CA LEU A 16 -11.36 2.26 -4.25
C LEU A 16 -12.05 1.34 -3.23
N ILE A 17 -11.26 0.66 -2.42
CA ILE A 17 -11.72 -0.21 -1.33
C ILE A 17 -11.23 0.41 -0.04
N ILE A 18 -12.19 0.86 0.78
CA ILE A 18 -11.92 1.40 2.10
C ILE A 18 -12.35 0.34 3.11
N TYR A 19 -11.42 -0.05 3.97
CA TYR A 19 -11.71 -0.96 5.08
C TYR A 19 -11.32 -0.33 6.40
N LYS A 20 -12.16 -0.56 7.39
CA LYS A 20 -11.87 -0.22 8.78
C LYS A 20 -11.34 -1.49 9.44
N LEU A 21 -10.16 -1.40 10.03
CA LEU A 21 -9.56 -2.50 10.78
C LEU A 21 -10.47 -2.86 11.96
N THR A 22 -10.62 -4.17 12.20
CA THR A 22 -11.28 -4.66 13.41
C THR A 22 -10.40 -4.39 14.64
N GLY A 23 -10.99 -4.40 15.84
CA GLY A 23 -10.26 -4.13 17.08
C GLY A 23 -9.08 -5.09 17.30
N ALA A 24 -9.26 -6.38 16.98
CA ALA A 24 -8.25 -7.41 17.13
C ALA A 24 -7.08 -7.25 16.14
N GLU A 25 -7.39 -6.98 14.86
CA GLU A 25 -6.37 -6.71 13.84
C GLU A 25 -5.57 -5.45 14.19
N TRP A 26 -6.25 -4.40 14.64
CA TRP A 26 -5.63 -3.16 15.07
C TRP A 26 -4.68 -3.37 16.26
N GLU A 27 -5.06 -4.18 17.23
CA GLU A 27 -4.21 -4.49 18.38
C GLU A 27 -2.93 -5.23 17.97
N LYS A 28 -3.06 -6.27 17.13
CA LYS A 28 -1.91 -7.01 16.57
C LYS A 28 -0.97 -6.08 15.81
N TRP A 29 -1.53 -5.20 14.99
CA TRP A 29 -0.76 -4.24 14.19
C TRP A 29 -0.05 -3.20 15.07
N THR A 30 -0.73 -2.71 16.10
CA THR A 30 -0.17 -1.75 17.08
C THR A 30 1.00 -2.37 17.84
N LYS A 31 0.90 -3.65 18.24
CA LYS A 31 2.00 -4.37 18.89
C LYS A 31 3.23 -4.47 17.99
N ASN A 32 3.05 -4.90 16.74
CA ASN A 32 4.15 -5.02 15.77
C ASN A 32 4.82 -3.68 15.44
N ARG A 33 4.11 -2.56 15.59
CA ARG A 33 4.60 -1.22 15.26
C ARG A 33 5.01 -0.39 16.47
N ALA A 34 4.87 -0.92 17.68
CA ALA A 34 5.12 -0.19 18.93
C ALA A 34 6.58 0.31 19.01
N GLU A 35 7.55 -0.51 18.60
CA GLU A 35 8.96 -0.14 18.61
C GLU A 35 9.27 1.01 17.63
N TYR A 36 8.70 0.96 16.43
CA TYR A 36 8.85 2.01 15.44
C TYR A 36 8.19 3.31 15.89
N ASP A 37 6.98 3.24 16.46
CA ASP A 37 6.27 4.42 16.96
C ASP A 37 6.97 5.05 18.17
N ARG A 38 7.62 4.24 19.02
CA ARG A 38 8.46 4.72 20.13
C ARG A 38 9.68 5.48 19.61
N LYS A 39 10.30 4.99 18.52
CA LYS A 39 11.48 5.63 17.93
C LYS A 39 11.16 6.93 17.17
N ASN A 40 9.97 7.02 16.57
CA ASN A 40 9.60 8.11 15.66
C ASN A 40 8.54 9.09 16.22
N ASN A 41 8.23 9.03 17.52
CA ASN A 41 7.27 9.92 18.20
C ASN A 41 5.94 10.13 17.42
N GLY A 42 5.32 9.03 16.98
CA GLY A 42 4.06 9.10 16.23
C GLY A 42 2.93 9.76 17.02
N SER A 43 2.33 10.83 16.48
CA SER A 43 1.21 11.54 17.11
C SER A 43 -0.05 10.67 17.27
N LYS A 44 -0.92 11.00 18.24
CA LYS A 44 -2.21 10.33 18.44
C LYS A 44 -3.12 10.42 17.20
N ALA A 45 -3.11 11.55 16.51
CA ALA A 45 -3.88 11.75 15.28
C ALA A 45 -3.42 10.82 14.15
N THR A 46 -2.10 10.65 13.99
CA THR A 46 -1.52 9.72 13.02
C THR A 46 -1.90 8.28 13.34
N LYS A 47 -1.93 7.90 14.63
CA LYS A 47 -2.37 6.57 15.07
C LYS A 47 -3.85 6.32 14.74
N TYR A 48 -4.71 7.32 14.88
CA TYR A 48 -6.13 7.19 14.55
C TYR A 48 -6.37 6.99 13.05
N LYS A 49 -5.69 7.75 12.19
CA LYS A 49 -5.82 7.62 10.72
C LYS A 49 -5.50 6.21 10.22
N ARG A 50 -4.52 5.54 10.83
CA ARG A 50 -4.08 4.17 10.47
C ARG A 50 -5.13 3.08 10.72
N ARG A 51 -6.22 3.37 11.45
CA ARG A 51 -7.33 2.41 11.66
C ARG A 51 -8.18 2.21 10.41
N VAL A 52 -8.11 3.16 9.50
CA VAL A 52 -8.71 3.05 8.18
C VAL A 52 -7.58 2.75 7.21
N SER A 53 -7.83 1.85 6.29
CA SER A 53 -6.87 1.49 5.28
C SER A 53 -7.58 1.46 3.93
N MET A 54 -6.86 1.86 2.91
CA MET A 54 -7.40 2.12 1.59
C MET A 54 -6.59 1.36 0.55
N LEU A 55 -7.27 0.62 -0.32
CA LEU A 55 -6.68 -0.05 -1.47
C LEU A 55 -7.30 0.53 -2.74
N MET A 56 -6.47 0.78 -3.73
CA MET A 56 -6.89 1.34 -5.00
C MET A 56 -6.40 0.43 -6.12
N THR A 57 -7.33 -0.15 -6.88
CA THR A 57 -7.01 -1.15 -7.90
C THR A 57 -7.76 -0.84 -9.20
N ASN A 58 -7.15 -1.10 -10.35
CA ASN A 58 -7.83 -1.06 -11.65
C ASN A 58 -8.48 -2.41 -12.01
N ILE A 59 -8.34 -3.42 -11.15
CA ILE A 59 -8.87 -4.76 -11.41
C ILE A 59 -10.39 -4.72 -11.19
N PRO A 60 -11.18 -5.06 -12.22
CA PRO A 60 -12.63 -5.05 -12.12
C PRO A 60 -13.11 -6.23 -11.27
N THR A 61 -14.34 -6.13 -10.76
CA THR A 61 -14.85 -7.06 -9.71
C THR A 61 -15.20 -8.45 -10.25
N ASP A 62 -15.44 -8.55 -11.56
CA ASP A 62 -15.60 -9.78 -12.34
C ASP A 62 -14.32 -10.62 -12.38
N ILE A 63 -13.14 -9.98 -12.41
CA ILE A 63 -11.85 -10.67 -12.43
C ILE A 63 -11.40 -11.02 -11.00
N LEU A 64 -11.52 -10.08 -10.06
CA LEU A 64 -11.05 -10.28 -8.69
C LEU A 64 -12.01 -9.72 -7.65
N GLN A 65 -12.49 -10.61 -6.80
CA GLN A 65 -13.30 -10.24 -5.65
C GLN A 65 -12.46 -9.54 -4.57
N LYS A 66 -13.13 -8.77 -3.70
CA LYS A 66 -12.45 -7.91 -2.71
C LYS A 66 -11.66 -8.71 -1.67
N GLU A 67 -12.08 -9.95 -1.42
CA GLU A 67 -11.52 -10.89 -0.45
C GLU A 67 -10.10 -11.29 -0.84
N HIS A 68 -9.82 -11.43 -2.14
CA HIS A 68 -8.53 -11.86 -2.66
C HIS A 68 -7.56 -10.70 -2.95
N LEU A 69 -8.06 -9.45 -2.95
CA LEU A 69 -7.21 -8.28 -3.20
C LEU A 69 -6.13 -8.13 -2.14
N TYR A 70 -6.41 -8.44 -0.88
CA TYR A 70 -5.38 -8.40 0.16
C TYR A 70 -4.24 -9.35 -0.11
N SER A 71 -4.54 -10.61 -0.44
CA SER A 71 -3.51 -11.61 -0.75
C SER A 71 -2.63 -11.16 -1.93
N LEU A 72 -3.22 -10.53 -2.95
CA LEU A 72 -2.45 -9.96 -4.06
C LEU A 72 -1.51 -8.83 -3.60
N TYR A 73 -2.00 -7.94 -2.74
CA TYR A 73 -1.20 -6.85 -2.16
C TYR A 73 -0.11 -7.35 -1.20
N GLU A 74 -0.32 -8.46 -0.51
CA GLU A 74 0.70 -9.12 0.31
C GLU A 74 1.86 -9.62 -0.54
N VAL A 75 1.58 -10.26 -1.69
CA VAL A 75 2.61 -10.73 -2.63
C VAL A 75 3.44 -9.56 -3.17
N ARG A 76 2.79 -8.44 -3.53
CA ARG A 76 3.50 -7.22 -3.94
C ARG A 76 4.50 -6.77 -2.88
N TRP A 77 4.13 -6.81 -1.60
CA TRP A 77 5.01 -6.43 -0.51
C TRP A 77 6.16 -7.42 -0.29
N GLN A 78 5.90 -8.73 -0.41
CA GLN A 78 6.95 -9.76 -0.36
C GLN A 78 8.00 -9.55 -1.45
N ILE A 79 7.56 -9.24 -2.68
CA ILE A 79 8.44 -8.94 -3.81
C ILE A 79 9.27 -7.67 -3.53
N GLU A 80 8.66 -6.62 -2.98
CA GLU A 80 9.36 -5.38 -2.62
C GLU A 80 10.45 -5.61 -1.56
N ILE A 81 10.17 -6.43 -0.52
CA ILE A 81 11.18 -6.81 0.47
C ILE A 81 12.30 -7.62 -0.17
N LEU A 82 11.94 -8.58 -1.02
CA LEU A 82 12.92 -9.40 -1.72
C LEU A 82 13.90 -8.51 -2.48
N PHE A 83 13.40 -7.57 -3.29
CA PHE A 83 14.25 -6.62 -4.02
C PHE A 83 15.05 -5.70 -3.10
N LYS A 84 14.46 -5.17 -2.02
CA LYS A 84 15.18 -4.34 -1.03
C LYS A 84 16.35 -5.08 -0.39
N ASN A 85 16.20 -6.37 -0.12
CA ASN A 85 17.26 -7.19 0.44
C ASN A 85 18.28 -7.60 -0.61
N LEU A 86 17.83 -7.92 -1.83
CA LEU A 86 18.71 -8.28 -2.94
C LEU A 86 19.65 -7.12 -3.31
N SER A 87 19.14 -5.89 -3.38
CA SER A 87 19.97 -4.70 -3.65
C SER A 87 21.04 -4.44 -2.57
N LYS A 88 20.78 -4.83 -1.31
CA LYS A 88 21.77 -4.73 -0.22
C LYS A 88 22.87 -5.78 -0.34
N ILE A 89 22.53 -6.99 -0.77
CA ILE A 89 23.49 -8.08 -0.95
C ILE A 89 24.38 -7.83 -2.17
N PHE A 90 23.80 -7.33 -3.26
CA PHE A 90 24.51 -7.22 -4.53
C PHE A 90 25.28 -5.91 -4.74
N LEU A 91 25.27 -4.93 -3.81
CA LEU A 91 25.91 -3.61 -3.98
C LEU A 91 25.62 -2.95 -5.34
N VAL A 92 24.53 -3.32 -6.00
CA VAL A 92 24.14 -2.75 -7.29
C VAL A 92 23.57 -1.37 -6.99
N LYS A 93 24.42 -0.35 -7.06
CA LYS A 93 23.98 1.03 -7.28
C LYS A 93 23.52 1.12 -8.74
N SER A 94 22.33 0.61 -9.03
CA SER A 94 21.68 0.96 -10.30
C SER A 94 21.52 2.47 -10.33
N PRO A 95 21.99 3.17 -11.39
CA PRO A 95 21.58 4.54 -11.60
C PRO A 95 20.05 4.56 -11.67
N GLN A 96 19.43 5.48 -10.93
CA GLN A 96 17.98 5.68 -10.98
C GLN A 96 17.60 5.84 -12.46
N PRO A 97 16.66 5.04 -13.00
CA PRO A 97 16.22 5.26 -14.36
C PRO A 97 15.65 6.69 -14.46
N PRO A 98 15.94 7.43 -15.55
CA PRO A 98 15.33 8.74 -15.76
C PRO A 98 13.82 8.54 -15.66
N ILE A 99 13.20 9.35 -14.81
CA ILE A 99 11.78 9.27 -14.47
C ILE A 99 10.99 9.57 -15.76
N SER A 100 10.74 8.53 -16.55
CA SER A 100 9.73 8.52 -17.59
C SER A 100 8.40 8.27 -16.88
N ASN A 101 7.54 9.27 -16.97
CA ASN A 101 6.24 9.39 -16.31
C ASN A 101 5.32 8.20 -16.65
N SER A 102 5.31 7.11 -15.87
CA SER A 102 4.19 6.14 -15.92
C SER A 102 4.00 5.26 -14.69
N VAL A 103 4.86 5.29 -13.67
CA VAL A 103 4.67 4.41 -12.49
C VAL A 103 4.83 5.23 -11.23
N TYR A 104 3.76 5.93 -10.87
CA TYR A 104 3.65 6.49 -9.53
C TYR A 104 3.72 5.35 -8.53
N TYR A 105 4.81 5.35 -7.77
CA TYR A 105 4.93 4.60 -6.53
C TYR A 105 3.64 4.80 -5.73
N PHE A 106 2.94 3.70 -5.48
CA PHE A 106 1.80 3.65 -4.58
C PHE A 106 2.28 4.03 -3.17
N GLN A 107 2.31 5.34 -2.90
CA GLN A 107 2.48 5.89 -1.58
C GLN A 107 1.20 5.66 -0.81
N VAL A 108 1.15 4.56 -0.07
CA VAL A 108 0.10 4.23 0.88
C VAL A 108 0.20 5.21 2.06
N PHE A 109 -0.82 6.05 2.23
CA PHE A 109 -1.10 6.74 3.49
C PHE A 109 -1.82 5.81 4.46
#